data_AF-A0A9E0BQ75-F1
#
_entry.id   AF-A0A9E0BQ75-F1
#
_cell.length_a   1.000
_cell.length_b   1.000
_cell.length_c   1.000
_cell.angle_alpha   90.00
_cell.angle_beta   90.00
_cell.angle_gamma   90.00
#
_symmetry.space_group_name_H-M   'P 1'
#
loop_
_entity.id
_entity.type
_entity.pdbx_description
1 polymer ?
#
loop_
_entity_poly.entity_id
_entity_poly.type
_entity_poly.pdbx_seq_one_letter_code
_entity_poly.pdbx_strand_id
1 'polypeptide(L)'
;IEAMGLDRDAQAPGTVMGDWLVQDFGRSVWGTVTSHLGFSLHFLHHHLSGHDLAYDYARAYRRILASLKVGGRFAYAPALPFVEAVLGDGYRVESRSLGSYGGSLPVESSTVVTRLA
;
A
#
# COMPACT_ATOMS: atom_id res chain seq x y z
N ILE A 1 7.92 15.58 13.20
CA ILE A 1 7.31 14.35 12.65
C ILE A 1 8.43 13.33 12.55
N GLU A 2 8.24 12.15 13.12
CA GLU A 2 9.18 11.03 13.00
C GLU A 2 8.79 10.19 11.77
N ALA A 3 9.78 9.74 10.99
CA ALA A 3 9.56 8.96 9.79
C ALA A 3 10.71 7.96 9.59
N MET A 4 10.39 6.80 9.02
CA MET A 4 11.38 5.81 8.62
C MET A 4 11.08 5.29 7.21
N GLY A 5 12.14 5.01 6.44
CA GLY A 5 12.05 4.33 5.15
C GLY A 5 12.16 2.81 5.30
N LEU A 6 11.53 2.07 4.39
CA LEU A 6 11.69 0.62 4.23
C LEU A 6 12.19 0.37 2.82
N ASP A 7 13.36 -0.26 2.70
CA ASP A 7 13.92 -0.65 1.40
C ASP A 7 14.71 -1.95 1.55
N ARG A 8 14.85 -2.75 0.49
CA ARG A 8 15.59 -4.01 0.55
C ARG A 8 17.11 -3.80 0.61
N ASP A 9 17.58 -2.65 0.14
CA ASP A 9 19.00 -2.30 0.11
C ASP A 9 19.31 -1.07 0.98
N ALA A 10 18.49 -0.84 2.02
CA ALA A 10 18.57 0.35 2.85
C ALA A 10 19.88 0.41 3.67
N GLN A 11 20.62 1.50 3.52
CA GLN A 11 21.87 1.77 4.27
C GLN A 11 21.90 3.16 4.92
N ALA A 12 20.89 3.99 4.67
CA ALA A 12 20.84 5.35 5.16
C ALA A 12 20.27 5.43 6.59
N PRO A 13 20.70 6.40 7.41
CA PRO A 13 20.04 6.70 8.68
C PRO A 13 18.54 6.93 8.49
N GLY A 14 17.72 6.44 9.42
CA GLY A 14 16.26 6.52 9.33
C GLY A 14 15.64 5.56 8.32
N THR A 15 16.37 4.52 7.90
CA THR A 15 15.82 3.45 7.07
C THR A 15 15.97 2.10 7.76
N VAL A 16 15.05 1.19 7.43
CA VAL A 16 15.08 -0.21 7.83
C VAL A 16 15.28 -1.02 6.56
N MET A 17 16.29 -1.89 6.57
CA MET A 17 16.50 -2.86 5.50
C MET A 17 15.45 -3.98 5.62
N GLY A 18 14.57 -4.13 4.64
CA GLY A 18 13.50 -5.11 4.70
C GLY A 18 12.63 -5.17 3.44
N ASP A 19 11.76 -6.18 3.40
CA ASP A 19 10.84 -6.43 2.29
C ASP A 19 9.39 -6.27 2.76
N TRP A 20 8.60 -5.53 1.99
CA TRP A 20 7.17 -5.29 2.24
C TRP A 20 6.38 -6.57 2.55
N LEU A 21 6.73 -7.69 1.93
CA LEU A 21 6.05 -8.98 2.04
C LEU A 21 6.31 -9.71 3.35
N VAL A 22 7.38 -9.38 4.08
CA VAL A 22 7.71 -10.02 5.36
C VAL A 22 7.89 -9.05 6.53
N GLN A 23 7.94 -7.74 6.27
CA GLN A 23 8.10 -6.72 7.30
C GLN A 23 6.99 -6.80 8.36
N ASP A 24 7.41 -6.77 9.63
CA ASP A 24 6.51 -6.51 10.74
C ASP A 24 6.28 -4.99 10.84
N PHE A 25 5.07 -4.57 10.52
CA PHE A 25 4.64 -3.18 10.63
C PHE A 25 4.08 -2.87 12.04
N GLY A 26 3.92 -3.88 12.90
CA GLY A 26 3.22 -3.77 14.17
C GLY A 26 1.70 -3.61 14.01
N ARG A 27 1.01 -3.26 15.11
CA ARG A 27 -0.43 -2.99 15.14
C ARG A 27 -0.69 -1.61 15.74
N SER A 28 -1.49 -0.79 15.06
CA SER A 28 -1.84 0.56 15.52
C SER A 28 -0.64 1.46 15.87
N VAL A 29 0.44 1.36 15.08
CA VAL A 29 1.70 2.11 15.28
C VAL A 29 1.75 3.35 14.39
N TRP A 30 1.35 3.21 13.12
CA TRP A 30 1.61 4.22 12.09
C TRP A 30 0.47 5.21 11.93
N GLY A 31 0.82 6.49 11.87
CA GLY A 31 -0.11 7.54 11.46
C GLY A 31 -0.31 7.55 9.95
N THR A 32 0.77 7.36 9.18
CA THR A 32 0.72 7.28 7.73
C THR A 32 1.76 6.29 7.23
N VAL A 33 1.38 5.46 6.25
CA VAL A 33 2.27 4.68 5.41
C VAL A 33 2.13 5.21 3.98
N THR A 34 3.23 5.35 3.25
CA THR A 34 3.21 5.76 1.85
C THR A 34 4.01 4.82 0.98
N SER A 35 3.53 4.50 -0.22
CA SER A 35 4.32 3.75 -1.20
C SER A 35 3.98 4.17 -2.62
N HIS A 36 4.90 4.89 -3.26
CA HIS A 36 4.77 5.28 -4.66
C HIS A 36 5.46 4.23 -5.55
N LEU A 37 4.66 3.49 -6.32
CA LEU A 37 5.06 2.37 -7.21
C LEU A 37 5.73 1.18 -6.52
N GLY A 38 6.44 1.35 -5.41
CA GLY A 38 7.19 0.27 -4.75
C GLY A 38 6.35 -0.90 -4.26
N PHE A 39 5.09 -0.66 -3.87
CA PHE A 39 4.18 -1.72 -3.39
C PHE A 39 3.08 -2.03 -4.40
N SER A 40 2.22 -1.06 -4.72
CA SER A 40 1.00 -1.33 -5.49
C SER A 40 1.27 -1.66 -6.94
N LEU A 41 2.35 -1.19 -7.57
CA LEU A 41 2.67 -1.59 -8.95
C LEU A 41 3.00 -3.08 -9.03
N HIS A 42 3.80 -3.59 -8.09
CA HIS A 42 4.13 -5.00 -8.02
C HIS A 42 2.91 -5.84 -7.65
N PHE A 43 2.07 -5.37 -6.72
CA PHE A 43 0.82 -6.07 -6.41
C PHE A 43 -0.07 -6.18 -7.66
N LEU A 44 -0.29 -5.07 -8.37
CA LEU A 44 -1.07 -5.06 -9.61
C LEU A 44 -0.49 -6.01 -10.65
N HIS A 45 0.84 -5.97 -10.86
CA HIS A 45 1.52 -6.85 -11.79
C HIS A 45 1.29 -8.34 -11.47
N HIS A 46 1.50 -8.76 -10.23
CA HIS A 46 1.32 -10.17 -9.85
C HIS A 46 -0.15 -10.58 -9.88
N HIS A 47 -1.07 -9.68 -9.54
CA HIS A 47 -2.51 -9.93 -9.64
C HIS A 47 -2.94 -10.19 -11.08
N LEU A 48 -2.52 -9.33 -12.03
CA LEU A 48 -2.86 -9.47 -13.45
C LEU A 48 -2.22 -10.72 -14.09
N SER A 49 -1.04 -11.12 -13.63
CA SER A 49 -0.36 -12.33 -14.09
C SER A 49 -0.96 -13.63 -13.51
N GLY A 50 -1.86 -13.55 -12.52
CA GLY A 50 -2.43 -14.71 -11.84
C GLY A 50 -1.41 -15.50 -11.00
N HIS A 51 -0.31 -14.86 -10.58
CA HIS A 51 0.74 -15.50 -9.78
C HIS A 51 0.33 -15.61 -8.31
N ASP A 52 0.73 -16.70 -7.64
CA ASP A 52 0.49 -16.91 -6.20
C ASP A 52 1.05 -15.79 -5.32
N LEU A 53 2.10 -15.10 -5.79
CA LEU A 53 2.70 -13.96 -5.10
C LEU A 53 1.69 -12.82 -4.88
N ALA A 54 0.61 -12.73 -5.68
CA ALA A 54 -0.48 -11.78 -5.43
C ALA A 54 -1.11 -11.97 -4.04
N TYR A 55 -1.19 -13.21 -3.54
CA TYR A 55 -1.70 -13.49 -2.19
C TYR A 55 -0.74 -13.00 -1.10
N ASP A 56 0.58 -13.02 -1.33
CA ASP A 56 1.55 -12.44 -0.40
C ASP A 56 1.40 -10.92 -0.32
N TYR A 57 1.19 -10.25 -1.45
CA TYR A 57 0.88 -8.83 -1.46
C TYR A 57 -0.45 -8.53 -0.75
N ALA A 58 -1.49 -9.36 -0.94
CA ALA A 58 -2.74 -9.19 -0.20
C ALA A 58 -2.55 -9.33 1.32
N ARG A 59 -1.70 -10.28 1.77
CA ARG A 59 -1.33 -10.43 3.18
C ARG A 59 -0.57 -9.20 3.69
N ALA A 60 0.43 -8.73 2.94
CA ALA A 60 1.21 -7.54 3.27
C ALA A 60 0.32 -6.30 3.37
N TYR A 61 -0.60 -6.12 2.41
CA TYR A 61 -1.60 -5.04 2.42
C TYR A 61 -2.43 -5.05 3.70
N ARG A 62 -2.93 -6.23 4.12
CA ARG A 62 -3.66 -6.36 5.39
C ARG A 62 -2.81 -6.03 6.61
N ARG A 63 -1.53 -6.42 6.64
CA ARG A 63 -0.61 -6.04 7.74
C ARG A 63 -0.39 -4.54 7.78
N ILE A 64 -0.18 -3.89 6.63
CA ILE A 64 -0.07 -2.43 6.54
C ILE A 64 -1.32 -1.78 7.12
N LEU A 65 -2.52 -2.20 6.70
CA LEU A 65 -3.78 -1.66 7.22
C LEU A 65 -3.94 -1.88 8.73
N ALA A 66 -3.61 -3.06 9.26
CA ALA A 66 -3.66 -3.35 10.69
C ALA A 66 -2.65 -2.54 11.51
N SER A 67 -1.55 -2.10 10.88
CA SER A 67 -0.52 -1.28 11.49
C SER A 67 -0.94 0.19 11.66
N LEU A 68 -1.95 0.63 10.92
CA LEU A 68 -2.46 1.99 11.01
C LEU A 68 -3.17 2.20 12.35
N LYS A 69 -2.92 3.36 12.99
CA LYS A 69 -3.78 3.87 14.06
C LYS A 69 -5.19 4.16 13.52
N VAL A 70 -6.19 4.27 14.38
CA VAL A 70 -7.49 4.83 13.98
C VAL A 70 -7.26 6.26 13.46
N GLY A 71 -7.82 6.58 12.30
CA GLY A 71 -7.55 7.79 11.53
C GLY A 71 -6.25 7.75 10.71
N GLY A 72 -5.44 6.71 10.87
CA GLY A 72 -4.21 6.51 10.13
C GLY A 72 -4.45 6.13 8.67
N ARG A 73 -3.48 6.42 7.80
CA ARG A 73 -3.65 6.37 6.34
C ARG A 73 -2.60 5.52 5.65
N PHE A 74 -3.00 4.78 4.63
CA PHE A 74 -2.09 4.20 3.65
C PHE A 74 -2.33 4.87 2.30
N ALA A 75 -1.34 5.62 1.80
CA ALA A 75 -1.40 6.31 0.52
C ALA A 75 -0.46 5.66 -0.50
N TYR A 76 -0.99 5.28 -1.66
CA TYR A 76 -0.21 4.57 -2.67
C TYR A 76 -0.70 4.86 -4.10
N ALA A 77 0.16 4.56 -5.07
CA ALA A 77 -0.12 4.68 -6.50
C ALA A 77 0.64 3.57 -7.26
N PRO A 78 0.00 2.83 -8.19
CA PRO A 78 -1.37 3.00 -8.67
C PRO A 78 -2.44 2.53 -7.67
N ALA A 79 -3.71 2.90 -7.90
CA ALA A 79 -4.85 2.32 -7.18
C ALA A 79 -4.98 0.81 -7.44
N LEU A 80 -5.63 0.11 -6.52
CA LEU A 80 -5.83 -1.33 -6.57
C LEU A 80 -7.32 -1.68 -6.37
N PRO A 81 -8.21 -1.37 -7.35
CA PRO A 81 -9.65 -1.53 -7.17
C PRO A 81 -10.08 -2.94 -6.72
N PHE A 82 -9.34 -3.97 -7.14
CA PHE A 82 -9.63 -5.37 -6.83
C PHE A 82 -9.49 -5.71 -5.34
N VAL A 83 -8.58 -5.07 -4.60
CA VAL A 83 -8.43 -5.27 -3.14
C VAL A 83 -9.20 -4.23 -2.35
N GLU A 84 -9.35 -3.03 -2.91
CA GLU A 84 -10.10 -1.93 -2.31
C GLU A 84 -11.59 -2.25 -2.20
N ALA A 85 -12.18 -2.89 -3.22
CA ALA A 85 -13.60 -3.23 -3.27
C ALA A 85 -14.04 -4.27 -2.21
N VAL A 86 -13.10 -4.98 -1.59
CA VAL A 86 -13.37 -6.00 -0.57
C VAL A 86 -13.01 -5.55 0.85
N LEU A 87 -12.66 -4.28 1.02
CA LEU A 87 -12.48 -3.71 2.35
C LEU A 87 -13.83 -3.54 3.05
N GLY A 88 -13.90 -3.94 4.31
CA GLY A 88 -15.09 -3.74 5.14
C GLY A 88 -15.17 -2.33 5.71
N ASP A 89 -16.27 -2.05 6.42
CA ASP A 89 -16.64 -0.73 6.95
C ASP A 89 -15.64 -0.11 7.94
N GLY A 90 -14.65 -0.88 8.40
CA GLY A 90 -13.54 -0.38 9.20
C GLY A 90 -12.56 0.50 8.41
N TYR A 91 -12.73 0.66 7.10
CA TYR A 91 -11.86 1.45 6.23
C TYR A 91 -12.65 2.37 5.30
N ARG A 92 -12.10 3.54 5.03
CA ARG A 92 -12.55 4.44 3.95
C ARG A 92 -11.52 4.42 2.83
N VAL A 93 -11.99 4.27 1.59
CA VAL A 93 -11.17 4.31 0.39
C VAL A 93 -11.46 5.60 -0.38
N GLU A 94 -10.42 6.37 -0.67
CA GLU A 94 -10.50 7.58 -1.47
C GLU A 94 -9.52 7.46 -2.64
N SER A 95 -10.05 7.22 -3.85
CA SER A 95 -9.25 7.11 -5.06
C SER A 95 -9.32 8.40 -5.87
N ARG A 96 -8.19 8.79 -6.46
CA ARG A 96 -8.07 9.97 -7.33
C ARG A 96 -7.46 9.58 -8.66
N SER A 97 -8.16 9.90 -9.75
CA SER A 97 -7.56 9.85 -11.09
C SER A 97 -6.55 10.98 -11.24
N LEU A 98 -5.39 10.65 -11.80
CA LEU A 98 -4.28 11.59 -12.02
C LEU A 98 -4.32 12.22 -13.42
N GLY A 99 -5.36 11.94 -14.21
CA GLY A 99 -5.52 12.39 -15.59
C GLY A 99 -4.88 11.43 -16.60
N SER A 100 -5.37 11.45 -17.85
CA SER A 100 -4.91 10.54 -18.90
C SER A 100 -3.73 11.08 -19.69
N TYR A 101 -2.61 10.37 -19.69
CA TYR A 101 -1.52 10.51 -20.66
C TYR A 101 -1.67 9.48 -21.78
N GLY A 102 -2.83 9.45 -22.44
CA GLY A 102 -3.06 8.69 -23.69
C GLY A 102 -2.81 7.18 -23.65
N GLY A 103 -2.54 6.60 -22.48
CA GLY A 103 -2.26 5.18 -22.28
C GLY A 103 -3.47 4.44 -21.71
N SER A 104 -3.61 3.16 -22.05
CA SER A 104 -4.72 2.30 -21.60
C SER A 104 -4.47 1.59 -20.27
N LEU A 105 -3.39 1.92 -19.56
CA LEU A 105 -3.01 1.23 -18.33
C LEU A 105 -3.68 1.87 -17.11
N PRO A 106 -4.19 1.08 -16.14
CA PRO A 106 -4.88 1.58 -14.95
C PRO A 106 -3.94 2.25 -13.92
N VAL A 107 -2.74 2.68 -14.35
CA VAL A 107 -1.69 3.21 -13.47
C VAL A 107 -1.86 4.69 -13.13
N GLU A 108 -2.81 5.37 -13.77
CA GLU A 108 -3.05 6.82 -13.65
C GLU A 108 -3.97 7.17 -12.48
N SER A 109 -3.74 6.53 -11.34
CA SER A 109 -4.58 6.68 -10.16
C SER A 109 -3.77 6.59 -8.88
N SER A 110 -4.27 7.20 -7.81
CA SER A 110 -3.77 7.00 -6.46
C SER A 110 -4.93 6.70 -5.53
N THR A 111 -4.65 5.99 -4.44
CA THR A 111 -5.63 5.69 -3.40
C THR A 111 -5.07 6.07 -2.04
N VAL A 112 -5.94 6.62 -1.20
CA VAL A 112 -5.74 6.74 0.24
C VAL A 112 -6.76 5.84 0.95
N VAL A 113 -6.27 4.88 1.72
CA VAL A 113 -7.11 4.10 2.63
C VAL A 113 -6.93 4.62 4.05
N THR A 114 -8.03 5.03 4.67
CA THR A 114 -8.05 5.51 6.05
C THR A 114 -8.70 4.47 6.96
N ARG A 115 -8.04 4.11 8.06
CA ARG A 115 -8.62 3.22 9.08
C ARG A 115 -9.63 4.00 9.95
N LEU A 116 -10.83 3.47 10.11
CA LEU A 116 -11.93 4.08 10.86
C LEU A 116 -12.13 3.47 12.26
N ALA A 117 -11.79 2.20 12.45
CA ALA A 117 -11.88 1.45 13.71
C ALA A 117 -10.78 0.38 13.82
#